data_AF-A0A4Q8AGF5-F1
#
_entry.id   AF-A0A4Q8AGF5-F1
#
_cell.length_a   1.000
_cell.length_b   1.000
_cell.length_c   1.000
_cell.angle_alpha   90.00
_cell.angle_beta   90.00
_cell.angle_gamma   90.00
#
_symmetry.space_group_name_H-M   'P 1'
#
loop_
_entity.id
_entity.type
_entity.pdbx_description
1 polymer ?
#
loop_
_entity_poly.entity_id
_entity_poly.type
_entity_poly.pdbx_seq_one_letter_code
_entity_poly.pdbx_strand_id
1 'polypeptide(L)'
;MTLIPRDPLRAWLNVRHRYYNGVMKSISKRDLNQKTAEVLDRISAEDEPVLVTERGKPRWRIEPVDGHTDLWDKLRAEGRLSSPKTVETPWPTENPGDYTQAEVDVLLDWAKGEH
;
A
#
# COMPACT_ATOMS: atom_id res chain seq x y z
N MET A 1 9.20 -27.98 6.53
CA MET A 1 7.76 -27.82 6.82
C MET A 1 7.66 -26.65 7.80
N THR A 2 7.65 -25.43 7.27
CA THR A 2 7.95 -24.23 8.04
C THR A 2 6.65 -23.52 8.40
N LEU A 3 6.39 -23.45 9.70
CA LEU A 3 5.27 -22.77 10.34
C LEU A 3 5.29 -21.27 10.01
N ILE A 4 4.22 -20.78 9.39
CA ILE A 4 3.94 -19.34 9.24
C ILE A 4 3.26 -18.88 10.54
N PRO A 5 3.83 -17.95 11.33
CA PRO A 5 3.16 -17.46 12.52
C PRO A 5 2.02 -16.48 12.17
N ARG A 6 0.84 -16.76 12.73
CA ARG A 6 -0.42 -15.98 12.69
C ARG A 6 -0.39 -14.78 13.66
N ASP A 7 0.32 -13.71 13.32
CA ASP A 7 0.13 -12.45 14.06
C ASP A 7 0.41 -11.20 13.20
N PRO A 8 -0.63 -10.55 12.65
CA PRO A 8 -0.47 -9.34 11.83
C PRO A 8 -0.07 -8.10 12.65
N LEU A 9 -0.16 -8.13 13.98
CA LEU A 9 0.19 -6.97 14.82
C LEU A 9 1.69 -6.87 15.10
N ARG A 10 2.45 -7.95 14.93
CA ARG A 10 3.93 -7.93 15.01
C ARG A 10 4.60 -7.31 13.79
N ALA A 11 3.92 -7.27 12.63
CA ALA A 11 4.43 -6.61 11.44
C ALA A 11 4.51 -5.07 11.64
N TRP A 12 3.56 -4.50 12.38
CA TRP A 12 3.52 -3.06 12.67
C TRP A 12 4.53 -2.62 13.75
N LEU A 13 4.87 -3.50 14.70
CA LEU A 13 5.87 -3.21 15.73
C LEU A 13 7.32 -3.36 15.22
N ASN A 14 7.57 -4.19 14.21
CA ASN A 14 8.91 -4.32 13.61
C ASN A 14 9.28 -3.18 12.65
N VAL A 15 8.28 -2.49 12.07
CA VAL A 15 8.52 -1.24 11.33
C VAL A 15 9.09 -0.18 12.27
N ARG A 16 8.63 -0.10 13.52
CA ARG A 16 9.05 0.93 14.47
C ARG A 16 10.48 0.76 15.01
N HIS A 17 11.03 -0.46 14.98
CA HIS A 17 12.31 -0.77 15.61
C HIS A 17 13.51 -0.82 14.65
N ARG A 18 13.26 -0.90 13.33
CA ARG A 18 14.34 -0.85 12.31
C ARG A 18 14.85 0.56 12.02
N TYR A 19 14.12 1.61 12.42
CA TYR A 19 14.49 3.02 12.16
C TYR A 19 15.53 3.61 13.12
N TYR A 20 16.04 2.85 14.10
CA TYR A 20 16.98 3.39 15.10
C TYR A 20 18.39 2.79 15.09
N ASN A 21 18.71 1.77 14.27
CA ASN A 21 20.06 1.16 14.27
C ASN A 21 20.65 0.84 12.88
N GLY A 22 20.03 1.29 11.79
CA GLY A 22 20.64 1.34 10.45
C GLY A 22 20.49 2.76 9.92
N VAL A 23 21.57 3.37 9.43
CA VAL A 23 21.73 4.82 9.22
C VAL A 23 20.85 5.34 8.07
N MET A 24 19.54 5.50 8.30
CA MET A 24 18.68 6.21 7.36
C MET A 24 19.04 7.70 7.38
N LYS A 25 19.44 8.23 6.22
CA LYS A 25 19.90 9.63 6.10
C LYS A 25 18.76 10.58 6.53
N SER A 26 19.10 11.59 7.31
CA SER A 26 18.15 12.61 7.78
C SER A 26 18.65 14.01 7.47
N ILE A 27 17.71 14.91 7.18
CA ILE A 27 17.95 16.32 6.93
C ILE A 27 16.97 17.17 7.74
N SER A 28 17.30 18.43 8.02
CA SER A 28 16.32 19.33 8.62
C SER A 28 15.37 19.90 7.57
N LYS A 29 14.18 20.33 8.02
CA LYS A 29 13.23 21.09 7.19
C LYS A 29 13.89 22.35 6.59
N ARG A 30 14.82 22.96 7.32
CA ARG A 30 15.56 24.14 6.85
C ARG A 30 16.51 23.77 5.72
N ASP A 31 17.27 22.69 5.86
CA ASP A 31 18.20 22.22 4.83
C ASP A 31 17.44 21.82 3.56
N LEU A 32 16.31 21.12 3.72
CA LEU A 32 15.43 20.81 2.62
C LEU A 32 14.99 22.08 1.89
N ASN A 33 14.44 23.08 2.60
CA ASN A 33 13.97 24.32 1.98
C ASN A 33 15.08 25.14 1.30
N GLN A 34 16.32 25.06 1.78
CA GLN A 34 17.44 25.79 1.23
C GLN A 34 18.10 25.07 0.04
N LYS A 35 17.98 23.74 -0.04
CA LYS A 35 18.71 22.89 -0.98
C LYS A 35 17.79 21.87 -1.66
N THR A 36 16.54 22.25 -1.93
CA THR A 36 15.51 21.33 -2.42
C THR A 36 15.98 20.53 -3.64
N ALA A 37 16.56 21.20 -4.64
CA ALA A 37 17.03 20.54 -5.87
C ALA A 37 18.11 19.49 -5.58
N GLU A 38 19.18 19.87 -4.88
CA GLU A 38 20.29 18.96 -4.51
C GLU A 38 19.79 17.75 -3.68
N VAL A 39 18.87 17.98 -2.75
CA VAL A 39 18.29 16.92 -1.93
C VAL A 39 17.47 15.95 -2.78
N LEU A 40 16.63 16.46 -3.69
CA LEU A 40 15.82 15.63 -4.57
C LEU A 40 16.69 14.86 -5.58
N ASP A 41 17.68 15.51 -6.19
CA ASP A 41 18.62 14.86 -7.11
C ASP A 41 19.35 13.69 -6.44
N ARG A 42 19.80 13.89 -5.20
CA ARG A 42 20.43 12.82 -4.41
C ARG A 42 19.46 11.67 -4.12
N ILE A 43 18.23 11.97 -3.71
CA ILE A 43 17.20 10.96 -3.41
C ILE A 43 16.91 10.13 -4.66
N SER A 44 16.80 10.77 -5.83
CA SER A 44 16.59 10.07 -7.11
C SER A 44 17.81 9.28 -7.57
N ALA A 45 19.04 9.75 -7.30
CA ALA A 45 20.26 9.06 -7.71
C ALA A 45 20.61 7.86 -6.82
N GLU A 46 20.33 7.95 -5.52
CA GLU A 46 20.68 6.91 -4.54
C GLU A 46 19.56 5.88 -4.36
N ASP A 47 18.34 6.16 -4.86
CA ASP A 47 17.14 5.34 -4.69
C ASP A 47 16.81 5.05 -3.20
N GLU A 48 17.24 5.95 -2.32
CA GLU A 48 17.12 5.80 -0.86
C GLU A 48 16.19 6.86 -0.26
N PRO A 49 15.28 6.47 0.65
CA PRO A 49 14.42 7.42 1.35
C PRO A 49 15.20 8.27 2.38
N VAL A 50 14.84 9.54 2.49
CA VAL A 50 15.42 10.51 3.45
C VAL A 50 14.36 10.98 4.44
N LEU A 51 14.72 11.04 5.72
CA LEU A 51 13.86 11.66 6.75
C LEU A 51 14.04 13.17 6.79
N VAL A 52 12.92 13.88 6.85
CA VAL A 52 12.90 15.32 7.10
C VAL A 52 12.49 15.56 8.54
N THR A 53 13.35 16.26 9.26
CA THR A 53 13.15 16.59 10.67
C THR A 53 12.72 18.04 10.86
N GLU A 54 11.86 18.27 11.83
CA GLU A 54 11.52 19.61 12.32
C GLU A 54 11.77 19.65 13.82
N ARG A 55 12.57 20.63 14.28
CA ARG A 55 12.99 20.74 15.69
C ARG A 55 13.59 19.42 16.21
N GLY A 56 14.40 18.76 15.38
CA GLY A 56 15.06 17.49 15.72
C GLY A 56 14.15 16.26 15.73
N LYS A 57 12.86 16.40 15.41
CA LYS A 57 11.91 15.29 15.35
C LYS A 57 11.62 14.91 13.90
N PRO A 58 11.68 13.63 13.51
CA PRO A 58 11.20 13.19 12.20
C PRO A 58 9.72 13.54 12.03
N ARG A 59 9.37 14.17 10.91
CA ARG A 59 7.99 14.58 10.60
C ARG A 59 7.53 14.11 9.22
N TRP A 60 8.47 14.01 8.28
CA TRP A 60 8.19 13.56 6.92
C TRP A 60 9.26 12.58 6.44
N ARG A 61 8.90 11.78 5.45
CA ARG A 61 9.81 10.96 4.65
C ARG A 61 9.66 11.41 3.21
N ILE A 62 10.78 11.64 2.53
CA ILE A 62 10.82 11.84 1.08
C ILE A 62 11.48 10.61 0.50
N GLU A 63 10.86 10.03 -0.50
CA GLU A 63 11.37 8.87 -1.22
C GLU A 63 11.22 9.14 -2.71
N PRO A 64 12.09 8.55 -3.54
CA PRO A 64 11.83 8.56 -4.97
C PRO A 64 10.46 7.90 -5.17
N VAL A 65 9.61 8.56 -5.94
CA VAL A 65 8.43 7.88 -6.46
C VAL A 65 8.98 6.98 -7.55
N ASP A 66 9.24 5.73 -7.23
CA ASP A 66 9.69 4.74 -8.20
C ASP A 66 8.80 4.83 -9.43
N GLY A 67 9.39 5.26 -10.56
CA GLY A 67 8.83 5.00 -11.88
C GLY A 67 8.86 3.50 -12.24
N HIS A 68 9.22 2.63 -11.29
CA HIS A 68 9.42 1.19 -11.47
C HIS A 68 8.72 0.40 -10.39
N THR A 69 7.40 0.43 -10.42
CA THR A 69 6.57 -0.68 -10.89
C THR A 69 5.18 -0.08 -10.93
N ASP A 70 4.57 0.03 -12.10
CA ASP A 70 3.13 0.33 -12.17
C ASP A 70 2.46 -0.60 -11.15
N LEU A 71 1.73 -0.08 -10.17
CA LEU A 71 1.15 -0.89 -9.09
C LEU A 71 0.46 -2.13 -9.66
N TRP A 72 -0.13 -1.99 -10.85
CA TRP A 72 -0.72 -3.07 -11.63
C TRP A 72 0.28 -4.14 -12.06
N ASP A 73 1.48 -3.78 -12.53
CA ASP A 73 2.56 -4.73 -12.84
C ASP A 73 3.02 -5.49 -11.61
N LYS A 74 3.12 -4.82 -10.46
CA LYS A 74 3.46 -5.48 -9.20
C LYS A 74 2.40 -6.50 -8.81
N LEU A 75 1.13 -6.09 -8.87
CA LEU A 75 0.01 -6.96 -8.55
C LEU A 75 -0.13 -8.12 -9.55
N ARG A 76 0.22 -7.92 -10.83
CA ARG A 76 0.32 -8.99 -11.84
C ARG A 76 1.46 -9.97 -11.51
N ALA A 77 2.65 -9.46 -11.20
CA ALA A 77 3.81 -10.28 -10.83
C ALA A 77 3.58 -11.08 -9.54
N GLU A 78 2.87 -10.51 -8.56
CA GLU A 78 2.43 -11.19 -7.34
C GLU A 78 1.26 -12.17 -7.57
N GLY A 79 0.73 -12.27 -8.79
CA GLY A 79 -0.42 -13.14 -9.13
C GLY A 79 -1.74 -12.69 -8.50
N ARG A 80 -1.80 -11.47 -7.99
CA ARG A 80 -2.99 -10.87 -7.34
C ARG A 80 -3.92 -10.18 -8.34
N LEU A 81 -3.40 -9.86 -9.52
CA LEU A 81 -4.18 -9.33 -10.64
C LEU A 81 -3.91 -10.22 -11.86
N SER A 82 -4.97 -10.79 -12.43
CA SER A 82 -4.89 -11.42 -13.75
C SER A 82 -5.16 -10.39 -14.84
N SER A 83 -4.58 -10.60 -16.02
CA SER A 83 -5.00 -9.84 -17.21
C SER A 83 -6.51 -9.96 -17.45
N PRO A 84 -7.16 -8.93 -18.00
CA PRO A 84 -8.55 -9.03 -18.42
C PRO A 84 -8.73 -10.24 -19.34
N LYS A 85 -9.85 -10.95 -19.21
CA LYS A 85 -10.20 -12.02 -20.14
C LYS A 85 -10.37 -11.39 -21.53
N THR A 86 -9.67 -11.93 -22.53
CA THR A 86 -9.77 -11.46 -23.92
C THR A 86 -11.10 -11.79 -24.57
N VAL A 87 -11.85 -12.73 -23.98
CA VAL A 87 -13.22 -13.07 -24.36
C VAL A 87 -14.12 -12.69 -23.19
N GLU A 88 -15.01 -11.73 -23.42
CA GLU A 88 -16.06 -11.40 -22.47
C GLU A 88 -17.00 -12.58 -22.34
N THR A 89 -17.18 -13.09 -21.12
CA THR A 89 -18.27 -14.02 -20.85
C THR A 89 -19.57 -13.22 -20.92
N PRO A 90 -20.53 -13.60 -21.78
CA PRO A 90 -21.81 -12.93 -21.82
C PRO A 90 -22.43 -12.89 -20.43
N TRP A 91 -23.08 -11.78 -20.10
CA TRP A 91 -23.86 -11.72 -18.88
C TRP A 91 -24.90 -12.87 -18.91
N PRO A 92 -25.06 -13.64 -17.81
CA PRO A 92 -26.06 -14.69 -17.77
C PRO A 92 -27.44 -14.07 -18.01
N THR A 93 -28.12 -14.54 -19.06
CA THR A 93 -29.49 -14.12 -19.40
C THR A 93 -30.55 -14.93 -18.65
N GLU A 94 -30.14 -16.03 -18.06
CA GLU A 94 -30.93 -16.83 -17.13
C GLU A 94 -30.99 -16.10 -15.79
N ASN A 95 -32.22 -15.84 -15.33
CA ASN A 95 -32.45 -15.22 -14.03
C ASN A 95 -31.85 -16.14 -12.95
N PRO A 96 -30.82 -15.69 -12.19
CA PRO A 96 -30.09 -16.55 -11.25
C PRO A 96 -30.95 -17.05 -10.08
N GLY A 97 -32.19 -16.59 -9.97
CA GLY A 97 -33.20 -17.07 -9.06
C GLY A 97 -34.20 -15.96 -8.76
N ASP A 98 -35.47 -16.29 -8.65
CA ASP A 98 -36.46 -15.35 -8.12
C ASP A 98 -36.25 -15.23 -6.61
N TYR A 99 -35.40 -14.28 -6.20
CA TYR A 99 -35.31 -13.90 -4.80
C TYR A 99 -36.65 -13.30 -4.37
N THR A 100 -37.23 -13.83 -3.30
CA THR A 100 -38.35 -13.19 -2.64
C THR A 100 -37.88 -11.90 -1.96
N GLN A 101 -38.78 -10.92 -1.79
CA GLN A 101 -38.44 -9.66 -1.10
C GLN A 101 -37.86 -9.92 0.30
N ALA A 102 -38.37 -10.91 1.02
CA ALA A 102 -37.87 -11.28 2.33
C ALA A 102 -36.40 -11.75 2.30
N GLU A 103 -35.98 -12.48 1.26
CA GLU A 103 -34.59 -12.94 1.11
C GLU A 103 -33.66 -11.77 0.74
N VAL A 104 -34.14 -10.82 -0.05
CA VAL A 104 -33.41 -9.59 -0.37
C VAL A 104 -33.19 -8.75 0.90
N ASP A 105 -34.22 -8.59 1.72
CA ASP A 105 -34.14 -7.84 2.97
C ASP A 105 -33.12 -8.44 3.93
N VAL A 106 -33.09 -9.77 4.08
CA VAL A 106 -32.09 -10.47 4.90
C VAL A 106 -30.67 -10.28 4.37
N LEU A 107 -30.47 -10.33 3.05
CA LEU A 107 -29.14 -10.08 2.45
C LEU A 107 -28.68 -8.63 2.65
N LEU A 108 -29.61 -7.67 2.58
CA LEU A 108 -29.32 -6.26 2.79
C LEU A 108 -29.00 -5.95 4.25
N ASP A 109 -29.70 -6.58 5.19
CA ASP A 109 -29.42 -6.48 6.64
C ASP A 109 -28.00 -6.99 6.94
N TRP A 110 -27.65 -8.16 6.38
CA TRP A 110 -26.31 -8.74 6.51
C TRP A 110 -25.20 -7.87 5.91
N ALA A 111 -25.43 -7.30 4.72
CA ALA A 111 -24.43 -6.46 4.06
C ALA A 111 -24.21 -5.12 4.78
N LYS A 112 -25.23 -4.59 5.46
CA LYS A 112 -25.13 -3.37 6.29
C LYS A 112 -24.38 -3.61 7.60
N GLY A 113 -24.21 -4.87 8.01
CA GLY A 113 -23.56 -5.24 9.27
C GLY A 113 -24.40 -4.87 10.50
N GLU A 114 -25.73 -4.74 10.34
CA GLU A 114 -26.67 -4.54 11.44
C GLU A 114 -27.03 -5.92 12.02
N HIS A 115 -26.08 -6.53 12.72
CA HIS A 115 -26.29 -7.77 13.47
C HIS A 115 -25.71 -7.65 14.88
#